data_AF-A0A836YUI2-F1
#
_entry.id   AF-A0A836YUI2-F1
#
_cell.length_a   1.000
_cell.length_b   1.000
_cell.length_c   1.000
_cell.angle_alpha   90.00
_cell.angle_beta   90.00
_cell.angle_gamma   90.00
#
_symmetry.space_group_name_H-M   'P 1'
#
loop_
_entity.id
_entity.type
_entity.pdbx_description
1 polymer ?
#
loop_
_entity_poly.entity_id
_entity_poly.type
_entity_poly.pdbx_seq_one_letter_code
_entity_poly.pdbx_strand_id
1 'polypeptide(L)'
;MTNKNCSKRNFRDELLEELYNLFSYENKDHFTKEQVVNKVNFEKFERKTLDKEQSISATLGQLESEDRIGRDVKGFYLNHIPRYKKTQYAHNFEDFKDILDTFRKENLGKRLFFRGESDLFDYRIPSIYRKECHEVAKYSDRFYSELLSNLGDLNILKEPRTTQLSRLQHFGAPTRMLDITTNPLVALYFAVEKNNKNDKSNRRLFFYAVDPSEIEYEFGRTALIKASVNWMNQNIVHKFILKYKQGYKKHKKGSKEDRKDKRIKNNFIKNLNDVSNLGLECTDSYSIYQDLTSATFVEFVKESNRMKNQSGAFILPYHITRIGSNEKNDDNNDKENSCINDSILHKLSCDPEKNKYTQQYKEIVIEANATEDIRKYLLVLGVNPGYIYPDIENYSKYLIDAHYNPNDNYKE
;
A
#
# COMPACT_ATOMS: atom_id res chain seq x y z
N MET A 1 12.94 30.35 -20.89
CA MET A 1 14.19 29.99 -20.19
C MET A 1 13.92 30.11 -18.70
N THR A 2 13.67 28.99 -18.04
CA THR A 2 13.64 28.84 -16.57
C THR A 2 13.78 27.34 -16.31
N ASN A 3 14.63 27.01 -15.34
CA ASN A 3 15.46 25.82 -15.32
C ASN A 3 14.75 24.46 -15.24
N LYS A 4 15.16 23.56 -16.14
CA LYS A 4 15.09 22.11 -15.99
C LYS A 4 15.91 21.70 -14.76
N ASN A 5 15.29 21.01 -13.81
CA ASN A 5 15.98 20.01 -12.98
C ASN A 5 15.05 18.82 -12.76
N CYS A 6 14.86 18.07 -13.86
CA CYS A 6 14.57 16.64 -13.75
C CYS A 6 15.82 16.05 -13.09
N SER A 7 15.70 15.60 -11.83
CA SER A 7 16.77 14.96 -11.06
C SER A 7 17.65 14.09 -11.97
N LYS A 8 18.86 14.57 -12.25
CA LYS A 8 19.95 13.72 -12.74
C LYS A 8 20.17 12.74 -11.59
N ARG A 9 19.83 11.46 -11.77
CA ARG A 9 20.23 10.41 -10.82
C ARG A 9 21.74 10.56 -10.60
N ASN A 10 22.12 10.71 -9.33
CA ASN A 10 23.49 10.93 -8.93
C ASN A 10 24.27 9.65 -9.26
N PHE A 11 25.49 9.78 -9.81
CA PHE A 11 26.38 8.66 -10.14
C PHE A 11 26.49 7.64 -8.98
N ARG A 12 26.44 8.14 -7.74
CA ARG A 12 26.50 7.34 -6.50
C ARG A 12 25.31 6.41 -6.33
N ASP A 13 24.10 6.84 -6.71
CA ASP A 13 22.90 6.02 -6.63
C ASP A 13 22.86 4.97 -7.74
N GLU A 14 23.33 5.32 -8.94
CA GLU A 14 23.43 4.39 -10.06
C GLU A 14 24.51 3.32 -9.81
N LEU A 15 25.64 3.69 -9.19
CA LEU A 15 26.68 2.75 -8.78
C LEU A 15 26.18 1.80 -7.68
N LEU A 16 25.44 2.31 -6.69
CA LEU A 16 24.89 1.46 -5.64
C LEU A 16 23.87 0.45 -6.18
N GLU A 17 23.00 0.85 -7.12
CA GLU A 17 22.09 -0.07 -7.82
C GLU A 17 22.87 -1.19 -8.56
N GLU A 18 23.98 -0.88 -9.25
CA GLU A 18 24.80 -1.92 -9.89
C GLU A 18 25.51 -2.82 -8.86
N LEU A 19 25.96 -2.29 -7.72
CA LEU A 19 26.54 -3.12 -6.66
C LEU A 19 25.51 -4.11 -6.09
N TYR A 20 24.26 -3.70 -5.87
CA TYR A 20 23.18 -4.59 -5.46
C TYR A 20 22.87 -5.70 -6.47
N ASN A 21 23.09 -5.45 -7.77
CA ASN A 21 22.89 -6.47 -8.82
C ASN A 21 24.06 -7.46 -8.91
N LEU A 22 25.28 -7.03 -8.54
CA LEU A 22 26.51 -7.81 -8.71
C LEU A 22 26.92 -8.59 -7.47
N PHE A 23 26.52 -8.14 -6.28
CA PHE A 23 26.89 -8.73 -5.00
C PHE A 23 25.62 -8.97 -4.17
N SER A 24 25.48 -10.17 -3.60
CA SER A 24 24.28 -10.51 -2.82
C SER A 24 24.35 -9.93 -1.41
N TYR A 25 23.30 -9.22 -1.03
CA TYR A 25 23.08 -8.80 0.35
C TYR A 25 22.86 -10.00 1.30
N GLU A 26 22.13 -11.04 0.87
CA GLU A 26 21.74 -12.17 1.72
C GLU A 26 22.93 -12.99 2.21
N ASN A 27 23.99 -13.07 1.39
CA ASN A 27 25.20 -13.84 1.70
C ASN A 27 26.33 -13.00 2.32
N LYS A 28 26.10 -11.69 2.55
CA LYS A 28 27.14 -10.72 2.95
C LYS A 28 28.37 -10.82 2.03
N ASP A 29 28.14 -10.87 0.72
CA ASP A 29 29.24 -10.99 -0.23
C ASP A 29 30.17 -9.78 -0.10
N HIS A 30 31.42 -10.04 0.30
CA HIS A 30 32.44 -9.00 0.34
C HIS A 30 32.96 -8.70 -1.06
N PHE A 31 33.19 -7.43 -1.33
CA PHE A 31 33.78 -6.97 -2.57
C PHE A 31 34.95 -6.00 -2.33
N THR A 32 35.95 -6.11 -3.20
CA THR A 32 37.10 -5.19 -3.20
C THR A 32 36.92 -4.09 -4.24
N LYS A 33 37.69 -3.01 -4.10
CA LYS A 33 37.71 -1.92 -5.09
C LYS A 33 38.02 -2.43 -6.50
N GLU A 34 38.96 -3.37 -6.61
CA GLU A 34 39.34 -3.99 -7.88
C GLU A 34 38.20 -4.81 -8.50
N GLN A 35 37.44 -5.54 -7.68
CA GLN A 35 36.28 -6.30 -8.16
C GLN A 35 35.17 -5.38 -8.66
N VAL A 36 34.96 -4.23 -8.01
CA VAL A 36 34.01 -3.20 -8.49
C VAL A 36 34.46 -2.66 -9.84
N VAL A 37 35.74 -2.31 -9.98
CA VAL A 37 36.32 -1.83 -11.25
C VAL A 37 36.16 -2.86 -12.39
N ASN A 38 36.33 -4.15 -12.07
CA ASN A 38 36.31 -5.22 -13.07
C ASN A 38 34.91 -5.74 -13.43
N LYS A 39 33.93 -5.67 -12.51
CA LYS A 39 32.58 -6.25 -12.71
C LYS A 39 31.51 -5.22 -13.10
N VAL A 40 31.66 -3.96 -12.68
CA VAL A 40 30.71 -2.88 -13.03
C VAL A 40 30.98 -2.44 -14.47
N ASN A 41 29.94 -2.34 -15.29
CA ASN A 41 30.11 -1.91 -16.69
C ASN A 41 30.16 -0.37 -16.75
N PHE A 42 31.37 0.19 -16.62
CA PHE A 42 31.59 1.64 -16.59
C PHE A 42 31.24 2.37 -17.88
N GLU A 43 31.25 1.69 -19.04
CA GLU A 43 30.86 2.28 -20.34
C GLU A 43 29.39 2.73 -20.36
N LYS A 44 28.53 2.19 -19.47
CA LYS A 44 27.15 2.68 -19.28
C LYS A 44 27.09 4.06 -18.62
N PHE A 45 28.12 4.45 -17.86
CA PHE A 45 28.17 5.68 -17.08
C PHE A 45 28.89 6.82 -17.81
N GLU A 46 29.74 6.52 -18.79
CA GLU A 46 30.53 7.49 -19.56
C GLU A 46 29.69 8.49 -20.38
N ARG A 47 28.39 8.23 -20.62
CA ARG A 47 27.51 9.21 -21.30
C ARG A 47 27.08 10.38 -20.42
N LYS A 48 27.46 10.44 -19.13
CA LYS A 48 26.99 11.46 -18.17
C LYS A 48 28.09 12.22 -17.43
N THR A 49 29.37 11.95 -17.67
CA THR A 49 30.48 12.62 -16.99
C THR A 49 30.83 13.95 -17.66
N LEU A 50 30.12 15.01 -17.25
CA LEU A 50 30.58 16.40 -17.45
C LEU A 50 30.82 17.14 -16.13
N ASP A 51 30.86 16.43 -15.00
CA ASP A 51 31.39 16.96 -13.75
C ASP A 51 32.42 15.97 -13.16
N LYS A 52 33.68 16.38 -13.32
CA LYS A 52 34.95 15.98 -12.67
C LYS A 52 34.95 14.80 -11.69
N GLU A 53 35.65 13.75 -12.08
CA GLU A 53 36.59 12.92 -11.29
C GLU A 53 36.28 12.70 -9.79
N GLN A 54 35.15 12.08 -9.44
CA GLN A 54 35.12 11.30 -8.20
C GLN A 54 35.64 9.90 -8.49
N SER A 55 36.82 9.57 -7.96
CA SER A 55 37.35 8.21 -8.03
C SER A 55 36.36 7.23 -7.39
N ILE A 56 36.33 5.98 -7.86
CA ILE A 56 35.53 4.91 -7.23
C ILE A 56 35.85 4.81 -5.74
N SER A 57 37.10 5.04 -5.36
CA SER A 57 37.51 5.10 -3.96
C SER A 57 36.84 6.23 -3.18
N ALA A 58 36.71 7.43 -3.77
CA ALA A 58 36.00 8.54 -3.15
C ALA A 58 34.49 8.27 -3.05
N THR A 59 33.91 7.62 -4.06
CA THR A 59 32.48 7.29 -4.07
C THR A 59 32.14 6.21 -3.04
N LEU A 60 32.94 5.15 -2.96
CA LEU A 60 32.78 4.12 -1.93
C LEU A 60 32.97 4.70 -0.52
N GLY A 61 33.96 5.60 -0.34
CA GLY A 61 34.14 6.30 0.95
C GLY A 61 32.95 7.20 1.32
N GLN A 62 32.29 7.83 0.34
CA GLN A 62 31.06 8.59 0.59
C GLN A 62 29.89 7.66 0.93
N LEU A 63 29.71 6.56 0.21
CA LEU A 63 28.67 5.57 0.50
C LEU A 63 28.86 4.94 1.90
N GLU A 64 30.11 4.70 2.31
CA GLU A 64 30.50 4.27 3.65
C GLU A 64 30.12 5.34 4.70
N SER A 65 30.44 6.62 4.45
CA SER A 65 30.05 7.72 5.35
C SER A 65 28.54 7.94 5.44
N GLU A 66 27.78 7.56 4.41
CA GLU A 66 26.31 7.61 4.37
C GLU A 66 25.65 6.35 4.95
N ASP A 67 26.46 5.41 5.47
CA ASP A 67 26.05 4.12 6.04
C ASP A 67 25.31 3.19 5.04
N ARG A 68 25.55 3.39 3.74
CA ARG A 68 24.91 2.63 2.64
C ARG A 68 25.68 1.36 2.28
N ILE A 69 26.96 1.31 2.64
CA ILE A 69 27.83 0.12 2.57
C ILE A 69 28.67 0.06 3.84
N GLY A 70 29.04 -1.15 4.27
CA GLY A 70 29.94 -1.38 5.38
C GLY A 70 31.33 -1.80 4.89
N ARG A 71 32.32 -1.75 5.79
CA ARG A 71 33.70 -2.19 5.50
C ARG A 71 34.25 -2.97 6.69
N ASP A 72 34.81 -4.13 6.41
CA ASP A 72 35.53 -4.94 7.39
C ASP A 72 36.88 -5.44 6.82
N VAL A 73 37.50 -6.39 7.52
CA VAL A 73 38.82 -6.96 7.16
C VAL A 73 38.79 -7.71 5.82
N LYS A 74 37.62 -8.19 5.37
CA LYS A 74 37.44 -8.95 4.12
C LYS A 74 37.10 -8.07 2.92
N GLY A 75 36.65 -6.84 3.14
CA GLY A 75 36.38 -5.87 2.07
C GLY A 75 35.20 -4.96 2.39
N PHE A 76 34.61 -4.38 1.35
CA PHE A 76 33.31 -3.72 1.47
C PHE A 76 32.19 -4.75 1.41
N TYR A 77 31.07 -4.49 2.07
CA TYR A 77 29.87 -5.30 1.93
C TYR A 77 28.65 -4.37 1.84
N LEU A 78 27.59 -4.85 1.20
CA LEU A 78 26.35 -4.10 1.11
C LEU A 78 25.67 -4.10 2.48
N ASN A 79 25.44 -2.92 3.05
CA ASN A 79 24.53 -2.82 4.18
C ASN A 79 23.11 -3.07 3.66
N HIS A 80 22.30 -3.80 4.44
CA HIS A 80 20.86 -3.65 4.29
C HIS A 80 20.57 -2.18 4.51
N ILE A 81 20.16 -1.46 3.48
CA ILE A 81 19.33 -0.31 3.74
C ILE A 81 17.97 -0.94 4.00
N PRO A 82 17.50 -1.08 5.26
CA PRO A 82 16.08 -1.31 5.44
C PRO A 82 15.39 -0.21 4.65
N ARG A 83 14.48 -0.60 3.75
CA ARG A 83 13.63 0.32 2.98
C ARG A 83 12.84 1.30 3.90
N TYR A 84 12.98 1.13 5.22
CA TYR A 84 12.33 1.83 6.33
C TYR A 84 13.36 2.16 7.43
N LYS A 85 13.82 3.42 7.49
CA LYS A 85 14.93 3.86 8.38
C LYS A 85 14.52 4.19 9.83
N LYS A 86 13.27 3.95 10.24
CA LYS A 86 12.74 4.19 11.61
C LYS A 86 11.59 3.25 11.94
N THR A 87 11.86 1.96 12.11
CA THR A 87 10.89 1.07 12.73
C THR A 87 10.93 1.30 14.24
N GLN A 88 9.88 1.88 14.80
CA GLN A 88 9.76 2.03 16.25
C GLN A 88 9.16 0.75 16.82
N TYR A 89 9.65 0.32 17.99
CA TYR A 89 9.12 -0.85 18.67
C TYR A 89 8.15 -0.42 19.78
N ALA A 90 7.09 -1.20 19.95
CA ALA A 90 6.20 -1.13 21.09
C ALA A 90 6.31 -2.45 21.86
N HIS A 91 6.83 -2.38 23.08
CA HIS A 91 7.05 -3.53 23.96
C HIS A 91 5.86 -3.80 24.89
N ASN A 92 4.94 -2.84 25.00
CA ASN A 92 3.74 -2.92 25.84
C ASN A 92 2.69 -1.90 25.35
N PHE A 93 1.54 -1.82 26.03
CA PHE A 93 0.48 -0.89 25.69
C PHE A 93 0.85 0.60 25.90
N GLU A 94 1.65 0.93 26.92
CA GLU A 94 2.06 2.31 27.19
C GLU A 94 2.99 2.84 26.10
N ASP A 95 3.93 2.02 25.62
CA ASP A 95 4.79 2.38 24.48
C ASP A 95 3.94 2.72 23.25
N PHE A 96 2.92 1.90 22.96
CA PHE A 96 1.99 2.19 21.86
C PHE A 96 1.28 3.54 22.07
N LYS A 97 0.83 3.82 23.29
CA LYS A 97 0.15 5.07 23.64
C LYS A 97 1.07 6.28 23.47
N ASP A 98 2.31 6.21 23.95
CA ASP A 98 3.30 7.28 23.80
C ASP A 98 3.64 7.57 22.34
N ILE A 99 3.75 6.51 21.53
CA ILE A 99 3.95 6.62 20.09
C ILE A 99 2.76 7.32 19.42
N LEU A 100 1.54 6.92 19.77
CA LEU A 100 0.30 7.51 19.27
C LEU A 100 0.17 8.98 19.65
N ASP A 101 0.45 9.33 20.90
CA ASP A 101 0.35 10.70 21.39
C ASP A 101 1.39 11.61 20.72
N THR A 102 2.61 11.10 20.52
CA THR A 102 3.65 11.80 19.74
C THR A 102 3.18 12.02 18.30
N PHE A 103 2.69 10.98 17.63
CA PHE A 103 2.23 11.07 16.25
C PHE A 103 1.06 12.05 16.07
N ARG A 104 0.13 12.10 17.04
CA ARG A 104 -0.97 13.08 17.07
C ARG A 104 -0.47 14.51 17.19
N LYS A 105 0.49 14.77 18.08
CA LYS A 105 1.09 16.10 18.28
C LYS A 105 1.86 16.57 17.05
N GLU A 106 2.54 15.67 16.36
CA GLU A 106 3.32 15.98 15.15
C GLU A 106 2.43 16.27 13.92
N ASN A 107 1.19 15.77 13.91
CA ASN A 107 0.29 15.83 12.75
C ASN A 107 -1.04 16.55 13.05
N LEU A 108 -0.96 17.66 13.80
CA LEU A 108 -2.14 18.51 14.09
C LEU A 108 -2.80 19.01 12.79
N GLY A 109 -4.13 18.98 12.75
CA GLY A 109 -4.93 19.40 11.60
C GLY A 109 -5.04 18.36 10.48
N LYS A 110 -4.26 17.27 10.53
CA LYS A 110 -4.40 16.14 9.61
C LYS A 110 -5.46 15.16 10.11
N ARG A 111 -6.07 14.43 9.19
CA ARG A 111 -6.88 13.25 9.52
C ARG A 111 -5.95 12.06 9.71
N LEU A 112 -6.16 11.30 10.80
CA LEU A 112 -5.33 10.15 11.12
C LEU A 112 -6.07 8.84 10.81
N PHE A 113 -5.33 7.91 10.21
CA PHE A 113 -5.77 6.56 9.94
C PHE A 113 -4.74 5.55 10.44
N PHE A 114 -5.20 4.34 10.72
CA PHE A 114 -4.42 3.30 11.38
C PHE A 114 -4.70 1.95 10.71
N ARG A 115 -3.70 1.07 10.70
CA ARG A 115 -3.84 -0.31 10.23
C ARG A 115 -2.98 -1.23 11.08
N GLY A 116 -3.58 -2.30 11.59
CA GLY A 116 -2.86 -3.39 12.23
C GLY A 116 -2.74 -4.59 11.31
N GLU A 117 -1.59 -5.25 11.37
CA GLU A 117 -1.31 -6.48 10.66
C GLU A 117 -0.77 -7.51 11.63
N SER A 118 -1.37 -8.70 11.58
CA SER A 118 -1.08 -9.78 12.51
C SER A 118 0.29 -10.45 12.29
N ASP A 119 1.09 -9.97 11.35
CA ASP A 119 2.38 -10.54 10.97
C ASP A 119 3.25 -9.50 10.25
N LEU A 120 4.49 -9.88 9.96
CA LEU A 120 5.45 -9.06 9.23
C LEU A 120 5.33 -9.24 7.72
N PHE A 121 4.32 -8.63 7.09
CA PHE A 121 4.17 -8.66 5.64
C PHE A 121 5.13 -7.69 4.93
N ASP A 122 5.62 -8.08 3.75
CA ASP A 122 6.52 -7.23 2.94
C ASP A 122 5.79 -6.04 2.30
N TYR A 123 4.53 -6.25 1.93
CA TYR A 123 3.73 -5.27 1.18
C TYR A 123 2.33 -5.10 1.75
N ARG A 124 1.88 -3.84 1.80
CA ARG A 124 0.50 -3.48 2.12
C ARG A 124 -0.36 -3.54 0.86
N ILE A 125 -0.91 -4.73 0.57
CA ILE A 125 -1.74 -4.94 -0.62
C ILE A 125 -3.17 -5.36 -0.27
N PRO A 126 -4.18 -4.85 -1.02
CA PRO A 126 -5.55 -5.35 -0.97
C PRO A 126 -5.67 -6.88 -1.16
N SER A 127 -6.77 -7.45 -0.67
CA SER A 127 -7.04 -8.90 -0.72
C SER A 127 -6.99 -9.47 -2.14
N ILE A 128 -7.51 -8.76 -3.14
CA ILE A 128 -7.51 -9.23 -4.53
C ILE A 128 -6.10 -9.37 -5.14
N TYR A 129 -5.08 -8.73 -4.55
CA TYR A 129 -3.71 -8.79 -5.06
C TYR A 129 -2.87 -9.88 -4.41
N ARG A 130 -3.41 -10.55 -3.38
CA ARG A 130 -2.79 -11.73 -2.78
C ARG A 130 -2.76 -12.89 -3.78
N LYS A 131 -1.79 -13.79 -3.61
CA LYS A 131 -1.45 -14.83 -4.58
C LYS A 131 -2.67 -15.67 -4.99
N GLU A 132 -3.50 -16.02 -4.02
CA GLU A 132 -4.73 -16.80 -4.19
C GLU A 132 -5.82 -16.11 -5.02
N CYS A 133 -5.73 -14.80 -5.25
CA CYS A 133 -6.75 -14.00 -5.91
C CYS A 133 -6.27 -13.38 -7.24
N HIS A 134 -5.10 -13.76 -7.77
CA HIS A 134 -4.57 -13.18 -9.01
C HIS A 134 -5.50 -13.38 -10.21
N GLU A 135 -6.14 -14.54 -10.35
CA GLU A 135 -7.14 -14.79 -11.40
C GLU A 135 -8.38 -13.92 -11.20
N VAL A 136 -8.81 -13.69 -9.96
CA VAL A 136 -9.91 -12.77 -9.65
C VAL A 136 -9.53 -11.34 -10.07
N ALA A 137 -8.28 -10.91 -9.88
CA ALA A 137 -7.83 -9.60 -10.33
C ALA A 137 -7.88 -9.46 -11.86
N LYS A 138 -7.56 -10.52 -12.62
CA LYS A 138 -7.59 -10.53 -14.10
C LYS A 138 -9.02 -10.51 -14.66
N TYR A 139 -9.97 -11.14 -13.98
CA TYR A 139 -11.35 -11.29 -14.42
C TYR A 139 -12.36 -10.63 -13.46
N SER A 140 -11.96 -9.52 -12.84
CA SER A 140 -12.75 -8.92 -11.76
C SER A 140 -14.13 -8.44 -12.23
N ASP A 141 -14.26 -8.05 -13.49
CA ASP A 141 -15.54 -7.68 -14.11
C ASP A 141 -16.53 -8.82 -14.09
N ARG A 142 -16.10 -10.00 -14.53
CA ARG A 142 -16.91 -11.21 -14.51
C ARG A 142 -17.19 -11.66 -13.08
N PHE A 143 -16.16 -11.71 -12.24
CA PHE A 143 -16.27 -12.12 -10.84
C PHE A 143 -17.33 -11.30 -10.08
N TYR A 144 -17.25 -9.97 -10.11
CA TYR A 144 -18.20 -9.14 -9.40
C TYR A 144 -19.61 -9.17 -10.01
N SER A 145 -19.72 -9.31 -11.33
CA SER A 145 -21.02 -9.44 -11.99
C SER A 145 -21.71 -10.76 -11.64
N GLU A 146 -20.97 -11.87 -11.63
CA GLU A 146 -21.49 -13.18 -11.20
C GLU A 146 -21.85 -13.17 -9.71
N LEU A 147 -20.99 -12.60 -8.86
CA LEU A 147 -21.23 -12.49 -7.43
C LEU A 147 -22.53 -11.72 -7.13
N LEU A 148 -22.70 -10.53 -7.71
CA LEU A 148 -23.91 -9.73 -7.51
C LEU A 148 -25.17 -10.40 -8.07
N SER A 149 -25.05 -11.06 -9.23
CA SER A 149 -26.17 -11.80 -9.83
C SER A 149 -26.64 -12.96 -8.96
N ASN A 150 -25.69 -13.67 -8.34
CA ASN A 150 -25.99 -14.80 -7.46
C ASN A 150 -26.46 -14.38 -6.06
N LEU A 151 -26.03 -13.21 -5.56
CA LEU A 151 -26.54 -12.65 -4.30
C LEU A 151 -28.03 -12.25 -4.42
N GLY A 152 -28.47 -11.82 -5.61
CA GLY A 152 -29.87 -11.44 -5.85
C GLY A 152 -30.33 -10.18 -5.13
N ASP A 153 -29.42 -9.44 -4.48
CA ASP A 153 -29.76 -8.22 -3.75
C ASP A 153 -29.85 -7.02 -4.70
N LEU A 154 -31.09 -6.75 -5.14
CA LEU A 154 -31.41 -5.63 -6.03
C LEU A 154 -31.10 -4.25 -5.42
N ASN A 155 -30.98 -4.15 -4.09
CA ASN A 155 -30.63 -2.88 -3.46
C ASN A 155 -29.17 -2.55 -3.71
N ILE A 156 -28.26 -3.54 -3.62
CA ILE A 156 -26.84 -3.33 -3.93
C ILE A 156 -26.67 -2.82 -5.36
N LEU A 157 -27.43 -3.34 -6.32
CA LEU A 157 -27.31 -2.93 -7.73
C LEU A 157 -27.66 -1.45 -7.99
N LYS A 158 -28.47 -0.84 -7.12
CA LYS A 158 -28.87 0.58 -7.22
C LYS A 158 -27.84 1.52 -6.60
N GLU A 159 -26.98 1.01 -5.73
CA GLU A 159 -25.97 1.82 -5.06
C GLU A 159 -24.85 2.26 -6.02
N PRO A 160 -24.13 3.35 -5.71
CA PRO A 160 -22.90 3.70 -6.39
C PRO A 160 -21.87 2.55 -6.36
N ARG A 161 -21.01 2.47 -7.37
CA ARG A 161 -19.96 1.43 -7.44
C ARG A 161 -19.03 1.40 -6.23
N THR A 162 -18.82 2.55 -5.59
CA THR A 162 -18.07 2.68 -4.32
C THR A 162 -18.74 1.88 -3.20
N THR A 163 -20.04 2.08 -3.00
CA THR A 163 -20.83 1.37 -1.98
C THR A 163 -21.01 -0.10 -2.30
N GLN A 164 -21.21 -0.45 -3.58
CA GLN A 164 -21.20 -1.86 -4.00
C GLN A 164 -19.89 -2.54 -3.60
N LEU A 165 -18.73 -1.93 -3.93
CA LEU A 165 -17.43 -2.49 -3.60
C LEU A 165 -17.23 -2.61 -2.08
N SER A 166 -17.69 -1.61 -1.31
CA SER A 166 -17.64 -1.62 0.16
C SER A 166 -18.44 -2.76 0.76
N ARG A 167 -19.68 -2.99 0.28
CA ARG A 167 -20.52 -4.11 0.71
C ARG A 167 -19.88 -5.45 0.36
N LEU A 168 -19.33 -5.60 -0.84
CA LEU A 168 -18.65 -6.83 -1.25
C LEU A 168 -17.46 -7.16 -0.33
N GLN A 169 -16.63 -6.18 0.03
CA GLN A 169 -15.55 -6.39 1.00
C GLN A 169 -16.07 -6.72 2.40
N HIS A 170 -17.17 -6.08 2.81
CA HIS A 170 -17.80 -6.37 4.09
C HIS A 170 -18.25 -7.84 4.18
N PHE A 171 -18.78 -8.41 3.08
CA PHE A 171 -19.10 -9.84 2.94
C PHE A 171 -17.87 -10.75 2.71
N GLY A 172 -16.65 -10.20 2.72
CA GLY A 172 -15.42 -10.97 2.60
C GLY A 172 -14.96 -11.24 1.17
N ALA A 173 -15.60 -10.65 0.16
CA ALA A 173 -15.13 -10.78 -1.22
C ALA A 173 -13.75 -10.09 -1.39
N PRO A 174 -12.84 -10.64 -2.21
CA PRO A 174 -11.59 -9.99 -2.52
C PRO A 174 -11.84 -8.67 -3.28
N THR A 175 -11.23 -7.58 -2.83
CA THR A 175 -11.38 -6.24 -3.43
C THR A 175 -10.03 -5.55 -3.60
N ARG A 176 -10.02 -4.48 -4.40
CA ARG A 176 -8.88 -3.56 -4.56
C ARG A 176 -8.77 -2.52 -3.44
N MET A 177 -9.56 -2.66 -2.37
CA MET A 177 -9.53 -1.76 -1.23
C MET A 177 -8.72 -2.37 -0.09
N LEU A 178 -7.86 -1.55 0.50
CA LEU A 178 -7.08 -1.91 1.68
C LEU A 178 -7.78 -1.35 2.92
N ASP A 179 -8.10 -2.22 3.88
CA ASP A 179 -8.76 -1.81 5.12
C ASP A 179 -7.84 -0.93 5.98
N ILE A 180 -8.37 0.19 6.45
CA ILE A 180 -7.78 1.05 7.47
C ILE A 180 -8.89 1.47 8.44
N THR A 181 -8.52 2.02 9.59
CA THR A 181 -9.47 2.49 10.60
C THR A 181 -9.08 3.86 11.11
N THR A 182 -10.07 4.66 11.50
CA THR A 182 -9.84 5.95 12.17
C THR A 182 -9.66 5.77 13.68
N ASN A 183 -9.80 4.55 14.20
CA ASN A 183 -9.63 4.22 15.61
C ASN A 183 -8.32 3.44 15.82
N PRO A 184 -7.33 4.01 16.54
CA PRO A 184 -6.04 3.37 16.75
C PRO A 184 -6.14 2.09 17.59
N LEU A 185 -7.13 1.97 18.49
CA LEU A 185 -7.34 0.75 19.29
C LEU A 185 -7.89 -0.40 18.44
N VAL A 186 -8.71 -0.10 17.43
CA VAL A 186 -9.19 -1.09 16.47
C VAL A 186 -8.02 -1.62 15.61
N ALA A 187 -7.13 -0.73 15.17
CA ALA A 187 -5.92 -1.16 14.48
C ALA A 187 -5.03 -2.03 15.37
N LEU A 188 -4.83 -1.61 16.63
CA LEU A 188 -4.09 -2.38 17.62
C LEU A 188 -4.70 -3.77 17.79
N TYR A 189 -6.03 -3.85 17.93
CA TYR A 189 -6.77 -5.11 18.00
C TYR A 189 -6.47 -6.01 16.80
N PHE A 190 -6.58 -5.52 15.56
CA PHE A 190 -6.28 -6.33 14.36
C PHE A 190 -4.82 -6.81 14.29
N ALA A 191 -3.88 -6.06 14.87
CA ALA A 191 -2.49 -6.50 14.95
C ALA A 191 -2.30 -7.68 15.92
N VAL A 192 -3.10 -7.75 17.00
CA VAL A 192 -2.90 -8.72 18.09
C VAL A 192 -4.00 -9.78 18.23
N GLU A 193 -5.10 -9.71 17.47
CA GLU A 193 -6.29 -10.57 17.66
C GLU A 193 -5.98 -12.07 17.55
N LYS A 194 -4.96 -12.46 16.76
CA LYS A 194 -4.56 -13.86 16.63
C LYS A 194 -3.89 -14.36 17.90
N ASN A 195 -4.64 -15.18 18.65
CA ASN A 195 -4.18 -15.81 19.88
C ASN A 195 -3.60 -17.21 19.61
N ASN A 196 -2.38 -17.28 19.10
CA ASN A 196 -1.66 -18.55 19.02
C ASN A 196 -0.48 -18.52 19.98
N LYS A 197 -0.54 -19.29 21.08
CA LYS A 197 0.48 -19.31 22.14
C LYS A 197 1.89 -19.69 21.62
N ASN A 198 1.96 -20.33 20.47
CA ASN A 198 3.23 -20.72 19.83
C ASN A 198 3.71 -19.72 18.78
N ASP A 199 2.94 -18.68 18.49
CA ASP A 199 3.29 -17.67 17.51
C ASP A 199 4.24 -16.64 18.13
N LYS A 200 5.49 -16.68 17.67
CA LYS A 200 6.56 -15.78 18.09
C LYS A 200 6.82 -14.68 17.07
N SER A 201 5.96 -14.52 16.06
CA SER A 201 6.17 -13.47 15.07
C SER A 201 5.76 -12.11 15.63
N ASN A 202 6.51 -11.09 15.26
CA ASN A 202 6.14 -9.73 15.61
C ASN A 202 4.96 -9.26 14.75
N ARG A 203 4.27 -8.22 15.20
CA ARG A 203 3.12 -7.62 14.50
C ARG A 203 3.51 -6.26 13.94
N ARG A 204 2.76 -5.76 12.95
CA ARG A 204 2.96 -4.41 12.41
C ARG A 204 1.75 -3.52 12.66
N LEU A 205 2.05 -2.26 12.95
CA LEU A 205 1.11 -1.17 13.00
C LEU A 205 1.58 -0.07 12.04
N PHE A 206 0.62 0.49 11.31
CA PHE A 206 0.85 1.61 10.42
C PHE A 206 -0.05 2.76 10.80
N PHE A 207 0.56 3.93 10.98
CA PHE A 207 -0.13 5.18 11.23
C PHE A 207 0.01 6.05 9.99
N TYR A 208 -1.08 6.68 9.56
CA TYR A 208 -1.13 7.54 8.39
C TYR A 208 -1.73 8.88 8.80
N ALA A 209 -1.11 9.98 8.39
CA ALA A 209 -1.63 11.32 8.53
C ALA A 209 -1.90 11.88 7.12
N VAL A 210 -3.13 12.29 6.86
CA VAL A 210 -3.59 12.71 5.53
C VAL A 210 -4.24 14.07 5.65
N ASP A 211 -3.98 14.94 4.68
CA ASP A 211 -4.69 16.21 4.56
C ASP A 211 -6.19 15.99 4.38
N PRO A 212 -7.06 16.66 5.15
CA PRO A 212 -8.50 16.50 5.00
C PRO A 212 -9.01 16.76 3.57
N SER A 213 -8.36 17.65 2.82
CA SER A 213 -8.70 17.94 1.41
C SER A 213 -8.31 16.84 0.42
N GLU A 214 -7.47 15.90 0.82
CA GLU A 214 -7.05 14.76 -0.02
C GLU A 214 -7.87 13.49 0.25
N ILE A 215 -8.82 13.55 1.18
CA ILE A 215 -9.72 12.45 1.49
C ILE A 215 -10.93 12.53 0.58
N GLU A 216 -11.18 11.44 -0.11
CA GLU A 216 -12.35 11.29 -0.96
C GLU A 216 -13.47 10.59 -0.20
N TYR A 217 -14.70 10.84 -0.64
CA TYR A 217 -15.91 10.23 -0.06
C TYR A 217 -16.62 9.39 -1.11
N GLU A 218 -17.75 8.77 -0.74
CA GLU A 218 -18.49 7.82 -1.58
C GLU A 218 -18.81 8.31 -3.00
N PHE A 219 -19.14 9.60 -3.14
CA PHE A 219 -19.49 10.23 -4.43
C PHE A 219 -18.34 10.98 -5.08
N GLY A 220 -17.14 10.91 -4.49
CA GLY A 220 -15.93 11.51 -5.02
C GLY A 220 -15.56 10.94 -6.40
N ARG A 221 -15.18 11.81 -7.35
CA ARG A 221 -14.88 11.40 -8.72
C ARG A 221 -13.81 10.31 -8.77
N THR A 222 -12.71 10.51 -8.04
CA THR A 222 -11.57 9.59 -8.04
C THR A 222 -11.96 8.25 -7.41
N ALA A 223 -12.72 8.26 -6.31
CA ALA A 223 -13.25 7.04 -5.68
C ALA A 223 -14.18 6.27 -6.63
N LEU A 224 -15.08 6.96 -7.31
CA LEU A 224 -16.03 6.37 -8.25
C LEU A 224 -15.33 5.77 -9.48
N ILE A 225 -14.33 6.45 -10.04
CA ILE A 225 -13.51 5.91 -11.14
C ILE A 225 -12.81 4.62 -10.69
N LYS A 226 -12.12 4.65 -9.54
CA LYS A 226 -11.39 3.51 -8.99
C LYS A 226 -12.30 2.33 -8.64
N ALA A 227 -13.52 2.59 -8.17
CA ALA A 227 -14.51 1.55 -7.96
C ALA A 227 -15.01 0.99 -9.28
N SER A 228 -15.42 1.84 -10.22
CA SER A 228 -16.04 1.45 -11.50
C SER A 228 -15.13 0.57 -12.37
N VAL A 229 -13.82 0.83 -12.40
CA VAL A 229 -12.89 0.01 -13.20
C VAL A 229 -12.82 -1.46 -12.76
N ASN A 230 -13.32 -1.82 -11.57
CA ASN A 230 -13.43 -3.21 -11.14
C ASN A 230 -14.45 -4.00 -11.97
N TRP A 231 -15.47 -3.34 -12.52
CA TRP A 231 -16.50 -3.91 -13.40
C TRP A 231 -16.17 -3.80 -14.89
N MET A 232 -15.00 -3.27 -15.26
CA MET A 232 -14.56 -3.19 -16.65
C MET A 232 -13.72 -4.39 -17.05
N ASN A 233 -13.75 -4.77 -18.32
CA ASN A 233 -12.80 -5.76 -18.84
C ASN A 233 -11.36 -5.31 -18.57
N GLN A 234 -10.62 -6.09 -17.78
CA GLN A 234 -9.31 -5.67 -17.28
C GLN A 234 -8.26 -5.54 -18.39
N ASN A 235 -8.45 -6.16 -19.56
CA ASN A 235 -7.60 -5.91 -20.72
C ASN A 235 -7.77 -4.48 -21.27
N ILE A 236 -8.97 -3.92 -21.20
CA ILE A 236 -9.24 -2.52 -21.62
C ILE A 236 -8.53 -1.57 -20.65
N VAL A 237 -8.69 -1.81 -19.33
CA VAL A 237 -8.03 -1.03 -18.28
C VAL A 237 -6.51 -1.11 -18.40
N HIS A 238 -5.97 -2.31 -18.61
CA HIS A 238 -4.53 -2.53 -18.75
C HIS A 238 -3.96 -1.77 -19.95
N LYS A 239 -4.60 -1.86 -21.13
CA LYS A 239 -4.19 -1.12 -22.34
C LYS A 239 -4.20 0.39 -22.12
N PHE A 240 -5.20 0.90 -21.41
CA PHE A 240 -5.28 2.33 -21.06
C PHE A 240 -4.11 2.75 -20.16
N ILE A 241 -3.89 2.07 -19.04
CA ILE A 241 -2.80 2.38 -18.10
C ILE A 241 -1.44 2.29 -18.79
N LEU A 242 -1.18 1.25 -19.59
CA LEU A 242 0.07 1.10 -20.33
C LEU A 242 0.31 2.26 -21.32
N LYS A 243 -0.74 2.67 -22.07
CA LYS A 243 -0.64 3.79 -23.02
C LYS A 243 -0.20 5.07 -22.33
N TYR A 244 -0.85 5.45 -21.24
CA TYR A 244 -0.54 6.70 -20.56
C TYR A 244 0.76 6.63 -19.74
N LYS A 245 1.14 5.45 -19.24
CA LYS A 245 2.47 5.21 -18.66
C LYS A 245 3.60 5.43 -19.69
N GLN A 246 3.40 5.01 -20.94
CA GLN A 246 4.35 5.23 -22.03
C GLN A 246 4.29 6.67 -22.58
N GLY A 247 3.09 7.26 -22.67
CA GLY A 247 2.83 8.62 -23.11
C GLY A 247 3.47 9.68 -22.19
N TYR A 248 3.53 9.42 -20.88
CA TYR A 248 4.26 10.25 -19.91
C TYR A 248 5.74 10.44 -20.29
N LYS A 249 6.37 9.46 -20.96
CA LYS A 249 7.76 9.57 -21.46
C LYS A 249 7.88 10.36 -22.77
N LYS A 250 6.80 10.47 -23.57
CA LYS A 250 6.82 11.09 -24.91
C LYS A 250 6.21 12.51 -24.97
N HIS A 251 5.30 12.87 -24.07
CA HIS A 251 4.61 14.19 -24.07
C HIS A 251 5.54 15.42 -23.89
N LYS A 252 6.84 15.24 -23.61
CA LYS A 252 7.85 16.31 -23.67
C LYS A 252 8.26 16.72 -25.10
N LYS A 253 7.78 16.04 -26.15
CA LYS A 253 7.94 16.43 -27.56
C LYS A 253 6.56 16.34 -28.23
N GLY A 254 5.96 17.47 -28.58
CA GLY A 254 4.58 17.56 -29.10
C GLY A 254 4.30 16.71 -30.34
N SER A 255 3.97 15.42 -30.14
CA SER A 255 3.45 14.53 -31.18
C SER A 255 1.94 14.58 -31.20
N LYS A 256 1.35 14.67 -32.42
CA LYS A 256 -0.10 14.52 -32.63
C LYS A 256 -0.57 13.15 -32.09
N GLU A 257 -1.75 13.12 -31.48
CA GLU A 257 -2.34 11.88 -30.95
C GLU A 257 -2.72 10.93 -32.09
N ASP A 258 -2.15 9.73 -32.11
CA ASP A 258 -2.37 8.75 -33.18
C ASP A 258 -3.81 8.18 -33.16
N ARG A 259 -4.32 7.74 -34.33
CA ARG A 259 -5.67 7.13 -34.45
C ARG A 259 -5.88 5.96 -33.48
N LYS A 260 -4.84 5.17 -33.24
CA LYS A 260 -4.87 4.02 -32.30
C LYS A 260 -5.06 4.47 -30.85
N ASP A 261 -4.41 5.56 -30.46
CA ASP A 261 -4.48 6.12 -29.11
C ASP A 261 -5.88 6.69 -28.83
N LYS A 262 -6.46 7.40 -29.81
CA LYS A 262 -7.84 7.87 -29.73
C LYS A 262 -8.83 6.72 -29.58
N ARG A 263 -8.59 5.58 -30.25
CA ARG A 263 -9.43 4.38 -30.10
C ARG A 263 -9.32 3.77 -28.71
N ILE A 264 -8.12 3.66 -28.13
CA ILE A 264 -7.92 3.14 -26.77
C ILE A 264 -8.63 4.06 -25.76
N LYS A 265 -8.42 5.37 -25.87
CA LYS A 265 -9.08 6.38 -25.03
C LYS A 265 -10.60 6.26 -25.11
N ASN A 266 -11.17 6.36 -26.31
CA ASN A 266 -12.62 6.35 -26.49
C ASN A 266 -13.24 5.03 -26.01
N ASN A 267 -12.59 3.89 -26.27
CA ASN A 267 -13.06 2.61 -25.79
C ASN A 267 -13.06 2.53 -24.26
N PHE A 268 -12.00 3.01 -23.61
CA PHE A 268 -11.92 3.05 -22.15
C PHE A 268 -13.01 3.95 -21.54
N ILE A 269 -13.14 5.20 -22.02
CA ILE A 269 -14.13 6.15 -21.50
C ILE A 269 -15.56 5.65 -21.69
N LYS A 270 -15.87 5.08 -22.86
CA LYS A 270 -17.17 4.48 -23.12
C LYS A 270 -17.48 3.39 -22.08
N ASN A 271 -16.58 2.42 -21.91
CA ASN A 271 -16.77 1.32 -20.97
C ASN A 271 -16.86 1.81 -19.52
N LEU A 272 -16.06 2.81 -19.14
CA LEU A 272 -16.13 3.41 -17.80
C LEU A 272 -17.50 4.02 -17.54
N ASN A 273 -18.01 4.81 -18.48
CA ASN A 273 -19.33 5.43 -18.37
C ASN A 273 -20.44 4.37 -18.33
N ASP A 274 -20.36 3.35 -19.19
CA ASP A 274 -21.32 2.25 -19.25
C ASP A 274 -21.45 1.51 -17.90
N VAL A 275 -20.34 1.31 -17.16
CA VAL A 275 -20.38 0.57 -15.89
C VAL A 275 -20.56 1.45 -14.66
N SER A 276 -20.27 2.74 -14.72
CA SER A 276 -20.22 3.62 -13.53
C SER A 276 -21.57 3.93 -12.91
N ASN A 277 -22.69 3.68 -13.61
CA ASN A 277 -24.07 3.99 -13.21
C ASN A 277 -24.36 5.48 -12.92
N LEU A 278 -23.36 6.34 -12.98
CA LEU A 278 -23.43 7.79 -12.78
C LEU A 278 -22.76 8.43 -13.99
N GLY A 279 -23.36 9.49 -14.54
CA GLY A 279 -22.80 10.21 -15.70
C GLY A 279 -21.47 10.86 -15.34
N LEU A 280 -20.36 10.11 -15.42
CA LEU A 280 -19.02 10.64 -15.28
C LEU A 280 -18.75 11.54 -16.48
N GLU A 281 -18.82 12.86 -16.30
CA GLU A 281 -18.34 13.85 -17.27
C GLU A 281 -16.80 13.88 -17.32
N CYS A 282 -16.20 12.70 -17.46
CA CYS A 282 -14.77 12.49 -17.47
C CYS A 282 -14.20 12.74 -18.87
N THR A 283 -13.78 13.98 -19.12
CA THR A 283 -13.22 14.39 -20.42
C THR A 283 -11.70 14.24 -20.50
N ASP A 284 -10.99 14.43 -19.37
CA ASP A 284 -9.53 14.34 -19.32
C ASP A 284 -9.02 12.93 -18.95
N SER A 285 -8.37 12.29 -19.91
CA SER A 285 -7.80 10.95 -19.76
C SER A 285 -6.51 10.94 -18.94
N TYR A 286 -5.78 12.04 -18.87
CA TYR A 286 -4.56 12.08 -18.07
C TYR A 286 -4.88 12.15 -16.58
N SER A 287 -5.85 12.98 -16.18
CA SER A 287 -6.44 12.97 -14.83
C SER A 287 -6.90 11.56 -14.42
N ILE A 288 -7.66 10.85 -15.27
CA ILE A 288 -8.10 9.48 -14.96
C ILE A 288 -6.91 8.52 -14.78
N TYR A 289 -5.87 8.66 -15.62
CA TYR A 289 -4.66 7.87 -15.45
C TYR A 289 -3.97 8.15 -14.12
N GLN A 290 -3.87 9.41 -13.71
CA GLN A 290 -3.29 9.80 -12.42
C GLN A 290 -4.13 9.28 -11.25
N ASP A 291 -5.46 9.37 -11.34
CA ASP A 291 -6.38 8.78 -10.37
C ASP A 291 -6.07 7.28 -10.22
N LEU A 292 -6.10 6.52 -11.31
CA LEU A 292 -5.85 5.08 -11.29
C LEU A 292 -4.45 4.67 -10.83
N THR A 293 -3.45 5.55 -10.94
CA THR A 293 -2.04 5.23 -10.61
C THR A 293 -1.52 5.87 -9.34
N SER A 294 -2.37 6.59 -8.60
CA SER A 294 -2.06 7.10 -7.27
C SER A 294 -2.86 6.36 -6.19
N ALA A 295 -2.47 6.47 -4.93
CA ALA A 295 -3.28 6.01 -3.81
C ALA A 295 -4.28 7.10 -3.37
N THR A 296 -5.50 6.68 -3.02
CA THR A 296 -6.55 7.55 -2.53
C THR A 296 -7.10 7.01 -1.23
N PHE A 297 -7.16 7.85 -0.20
CA PHE A 297 -7.82 7.55 1.07
C PHE A 297 -9.30 7.88 0.95
N VAL A 298 -10.16 6.94 1.37
CA VAL A 298 -11.60 7.09 1.27
C VAL A 298 -12.31 6.77 2.58
N GLU A 299 -13.32 7.58 2.91
CA GLU A 299 -14.27 7.31 3.99
C GLU A 299 -15.66 7.07 3.38
N PHE A 300 -16.06 5.79 3.31
CA PHE A 300 -17.38 5.40 2.81
C PHE A 300 -18.42 5.32 3.93
N VAL A 301 -19.70 5.29 3.56
CA VAL A 301 -20.80 5.17 4.51
C VAL A 301 -20.69 3.87 5.29
N LYS A 302 -20.83 3.97 6.61
CA LYS A 302 -20.77 2.85 7.55
C LYS A 302 -22.18 2.35 7.82
N GLU A 303 -22.66 1.45 6.98
CA GLU A 303 -24.03 0.95 7.06
C GLU A 303 -24.20 -0.06 8.21
N SER A 304 -23.29 -1.05 8.28
CA SER A 304 -23.36 -2.10 9.29
C SER A 304 -22.76 -1.68 10.63
N ASN A 305 -23.25 -2.28 11.72
CA ASN A 305 -22.66 -2.09 13.05
C ASN A 305 -21.18 -2.50 13.07
N ARG A 306 -20.81 -3.54 12.32
CA ARG A 306 -19.42 -3.95 12.12
C ARG A 306 -18.56 -2.80 11.57
N MET A 307 -19.00 -2.14 10.50
CA MET A 307 -18.27 -1.01 9.91
C MET A 307 -18.21 0.20 10.84
N LYS A 308 -19.28 0.46 11.61
CA LYS A 308 -19.33 1.53 12.61
C LYS A 308 -18.35 1.29 13.75
N ASN A 309 -18.40 0.11 14.37
CA ASN A 309 -17.55 -0.27 15.50
C ASN A 309 -16.07 -0.30 15.13
N GLN A 310 -15.76 -0.81 13.93
CA GLN A 310 -14.41 -0.79 13.39
C GLN A 310 -13.93 0.59 12.96
N SER A 311 -14.85 1.56 12.88
CA SER A 311 -14.56 2.90 12.34
C SER A 311 -13.83 2.83 10.99
N GLY A 312 -14.30 1.92 10.12
CA GLY A 312 -13.61 1.54 8.90
C GLY A 312 -13.48 2.70 7.90
N ALA A 313 -12.35 2.74 7.22
CA ALA A 313 -12.04 3.56 6.06
C ALA A 313 -11.19 2.69 5.11
N PHE A 314 -10.91 3.17 3.89
CA PHE A 314 -10.18 2.37 2.92
C PHE A 314 -9.09 3.18 2.23
N ILE A 315 -8.06 2.47 1.75
CA ILE A 315 -7.13 2.99 0.75
C ILE A 315 -7.42 2.27 -0.57
N LEU A 316 -7.62 3.04 -1.63
CA LEU A 316 -7.64 2.56 -3.01
C LEU A 316 -6.28 2.86 -3.65
N PRO A 317 -5.34 1.90 -3.67
CA PRO A 317 -3.98 2.12 -4.17
C PRO A 317 -3.93 2.15 -5.71
N TYR A 318 -2.72 2.13 -6.26
CA TYR A 318 -2.48 1.96 -7.69
C TYR A 318 -3.26 0.75 -8.25
N HIS A 319 -4.03 0.96 -9.31
CA HIS A 319 -4.80 -0.08 -9.97
C HIS A 319 -3.91 -0.98 -10.83
N ILE A 320 -3.69 -2.20 -10.34
CA ILE A 320 -3.08 -3.28 -11.11
C ILE A 320 -4.15 -4.23 -11.63
N THR A 321 -3.99 -4.68 -12.88
CA THR A 321 -4.91 -5.60 -13.56
C THR A 321 -4.43 -7.06 -13.55
N ARG A 322 -3.16 -7.32 -13.23
CA ARG A 322 -2.48 -8.63 -13.35
C ARG A 322 -2.54 -9.24 -14.76
N ILE A 323 -2.89 -8.45 -15.79
CA ILE A 323 -2.88 -8.93 -17.17
C ILE A 323 -1.42 -9.08 -17.63
N GLY A 324 -1.09 -10.25 -18.16
CA GLY A 324 0.26 -10.56 -18.64
C GLY A 324 1.25 -11.00 -17.57
N SER A 325 0.86 -11.04 -16.28
CA SER A 325 1.62 -11.74 -15.25
C SER A 325 1.29 -13.24 -15.30
N ASN A 326 2.31 -14.06 -15.55
CA ASN A 326 2.21 -15.51 -15.39
C ASN A 326 2.41 -15.84 -13.92
N GLU A 327 1.55 -16.67 -13.33
CA GLU A 327 1.65 -17.11 -11.93
C GLU A 327 3.01 -17.76 -11.60
N LYS A 328 3.71 -18.25 -12.62
CA LYS A 328 5.04 -18.87 -12.50
C LYS A 328 6.21 -17.87 -12.46
N ASN A 329 5.95 -16.56 -12.59
CA ASN A 329 6.99 -15.54 -12.73
C ASN A 329 6.96 -14.60 -11.51
N ASP A 330 7.43 -15.10 -10.37
CA ASP A 330 7.35 -14.44 -9.06
C ASP A 330 7.94 -13.02 -9.07
N ASP A 331 9.01 -12.77 -9.84
CA ASP A 331 9.65 -11.45 -9.98
C ASP A 331 8.69 -10.35 -10.50
N ASN A 332 7.76 -10.69 -11.40
CA ASN A 332 6.82 -9.71 -11.92
C ASN A 332 5.73 -9.40 -10.89
N ASN A 333 5.28 -10.41 -10.13
CA ASN A 333 4.27 -10.23 -9.12
C ASN A 333 4.78 -9.39 -7.95
N ASP A 334 6.04 -9.58 -7.58
CA ASP A 334 6.74 -8.80 -6.56
C ASP A 334 6.88 -7.33 -6.97
N LYS A 335 7.33 -7.05 -8.21
CA LYS A 335 7.40 -5.68 -8.74
C LYS A 335 6.04 -4.97 -8.73
N GLU A 336 4.98 -5.68 -9.10
CA GLU A 336 3.61 -5.16 -9.05
C GLU A 336 3.16 -4.88 -7.60
N ASN A 337 3.45 -5.78 -6.66
CA ASN A 337 3.17 -5.57 -5.23
C ASN A 337 3.93 -4.37 -4.66
N SER A 338 5.21 -4.23 -5.01
CA SER A 338 6.01 -3.05 -4.68
C SER A 338 5.36 -1.79 -5.24
N CYS A 339 4.92 -1.78 -6.51
CA CYS A 339 4.25 -0.61 -7.09
C CYS A 339 2.97 -0.21 -6.33
N ILE A 340 2.17 -1.19 -5.89
CA ILE A 340 0.96 -0.93 -5.08
C ILE A 340 1.36 -0.30 -3.75
N ASN A 341 2.30 -0.92 -3.04
CA ASN A 341 2.78 -0.47 -1.75
C ASN A 341 3.40 0.94 -1.83
N ASP A 342 4.26 1.16 -2.83
CA ASP A 342 4.96 2.42 -3.06
C ASP A 342 3.97 3.54 -3.39
N SER A 343 2.84 3.24 -4.07
CA SER A 343 1.80 4.24 -4.34
C SER A 343 1.16 4.80 -3.07
N ILE A 344 1.02 3.98 -2.03
CA ILE A 344 0.50 4.39 -0.72
C ILE A 344 1.52 5.26 -0.01
N LEU A 345 2.79 4.83 0.02
CA LEU A 345 3.87 5.56 0.68
C LEU A 345 4.15 6.90 0.02
N HIS A 346 4.17 6.95 -1.32
CA HIS A 346 4.41 8.18 -2.07
C HIS A 346 3.34 9.24 -1.79
N LYS A 347 2.08 8.83 -1.61
CA LYS A 347 0.99 9.74 -1.24
C LYS A 347 1.24 10.44 0.10
N LEU A 348 1.99 9.81 1.00
CA LEU A 348 2.27 10.29 2.36
C LEU A 348 3.68 10.91 2.52
N SER A 349 4.47 10.96 1.44
CA SER A 349 5.88 11.39 1.49
C SER A 349 6.11 12.81 0.95
N CYS A 350 5.06 13.50 0.49
CA CYS A 350 5.16 14.82 -0.13
C CYS A 350 4.33 15.85 0.65
N ASP A 351 4.98 16.73 1.41
CA ASP A 351 4.38 17.99 1.86
C ASP A 351 4.75 19.07 0.81
N PRO A 352 3.80 19.56 0.01
CA PRO A 352 4.09 20.55 -1.04
C PRO A 352 4.55 21.91 -0.48
N GLU A 353 4.21 22.24 0.77
CA GLU A 353 4.39 23.59 1.31
C GLU A 353 5.71 23.77 2.07
N LYS A 354 6.33 22.69 2.56
CA LYS A 354 7.41 22.81 3.55
C LYS A 354 8.82 22.46 3.10
N ASN A 355 9.04 21.97 1.87
CA ASN A 355 10.38 21.59 1.37
C ASN A 355 11.20 20.71 2.36
N LYS A 356 10.52 20.03 3.29
CA LYS A 356 11.06 19.14 4.30
C LYS A 356 10.33 17.81 4.12
N TYR A 357 11.09 16.74 3.95
CA TYR A 357 10.55 15.37 3.99
C TYR A 357 10.01 15.09 5.39
N THR A 358 8.77 15.49 5.67
CA THR A 358 8.03 15.01 6.85
C THR A 358 7.32 13.75 6.43
N GLN A 359 7.80 12.61 6.92
CA GLN A 359 7.15 11.32 6.70
C GLN A 359 5.78 11.37 7.41
N GLN A 360 4.68 11.57 6.67
CA GLN A 360 3.32 11.63 7.22
C GLN A 360 2.77 10.21 7.50
N TYR A 361 3.66 9.26 7.73
CA TYR A 361 3.33 7.90 8.11
C TYR A 361 4.35 7.35 9.11
N LYS A 362 3.90 6.44 9.97
CA LYS A 362 4.75 5.74 10.94
C LYS A 362 4.53 4.25 10.84
N GLU A 363 5.61 3.50 10.87
CA GLU A 363 5.60 2.04 10.96
C GLU A 363 6.12 1.63 12.34
N ILE A 364 5.36 0.78 13.00
CA ILE A 364 5.60 0.36 14.37
C ILE A 364 5.56 -1.17 14.39
N VAL A 365 6.54 -1.77 15.05
CA VAL A 365 6.57 -3.21 15.30
C VAL A 365 6.14 -3.46 16.74
N ILE A 366 5.13 -4.31 16.91
CA ILE A 366 4.74 -4.82 18.21
C ILE A 366 5.48 -6.14 18.41
N GLU A 367 6.22 -6.26 19.49
CA GLU A 367 6.90 -7.51 19.80
C GLU A 367 5.90 -8.62 20.16
N ALA A 368 6.22 -9.87 19.81
CA ALA A 368 5.35 -11.02 20.06
C ALA A 368 4.96 -11.17 21.54
N ASN A 369 5.90 -10.92 22.46
CA ASN A 369 5.70 -10.95 23.92
C ASN A 369 4.70 -9.89 24.42
N ALA A 370 4.58 -8.74 23.74
CA ALA A 370 3.69 -7.64 24.11
C ALA A 370 2.21 -7.94 23.78
N THR A 371 1.96 -8.88 22.86
CA THR A 371 0.61 -9.12 22.31
C THR A 371 -0.40 -9.61 23.35
N GLU A 372 0.02 -10.35 24.38
CA GLU A 372 -0.89 -10.81 25.44
C GLU A 372 -1.30 -9.66 26.36
N ASP A 373 -0.34 -8.84 26.78
CA ASP A 373 -0.57 -7.65 27.61
C ASP A 373 -1.52 -6.67 26.92
N ILE A 374 -1.20 -6.32 25.67
CA ILE A 374 -2.01 -5.42 24.84
C ILE A 374 -3.45 -5.94 24.70
N ARG A 375 -3.64 -7.25 24.50
CA ARG A 375 -4.99 -7.83 24.42
C ARG A 375 -5.77 -7.68 25.72
N LYS A 376 -5.13 -7.90 26.88
CA LYS A 376 -5.78 -7.70 28.19
C LYS A 376 -6.22 -6.24 28.35
N TYR A 377 -5.37 -5.28 27.99
CA TYR A 377 -5.73 -3.87 28.00
C TYR A 377 -6.90 -3.53 27.06
N LEU A 378 -6.87 -4.04 25.82
CA LEU A 378 -7.97 -3.84 24.86
C LEU A 378 -9.30 -4.38 25.38
N LEU A 379 -9.31 -5.55 26.04
CA LEU A 379 -10.50 -6.10 26.68
C LEU A 379 -11.06 -5.18 27.76
N VAL A 380 -10.20 -4.63 28.63
CA VAL A 380 -10.60 -3.66 29.67
C VAL A 380 -11.17 -2.38 29.05
N LEU A 381 -10.64 -1.94 27.91
CA LEU A 381 -11.13 -0.80 27.15
C LEU A 381 -12.39 -1.09 26.32
N GLY A 382 -12.95 -2.30 26.40
CA GLY A 382 -14.15 -2.71 25.67
C GLY A 382 -13.92 -3.04 24.19
N VAL A 383 -12.67 -3.12 23.75
CA VAL A 383 -12.29 -3.52 22.38
C VAL A 383 -12.08 -5.03 22.36
N ASN A 384 -13.18 -5.76 22.14
CA ASN A 384 -13.22 -7.22 22.16
C ASN A 384 -13.80 -7.78 20.83
N PRO A 385 -13.71 -9.10 20.59
CA PRO A 385 -14.22 -9.70 19.36
C PRO A 385 -15.71 -9.42 19.11
N GLY A 386 -16.53 -9.41 20.18
CA GLY A 386 -17.96 -9.10 20.07
C GLY A 386 -18.25 -7.65 19.67
N TYR A 387 -17.40 -6.71 20.09
CA TYR A 387 -17.47 -5.31 19.64
C TYR A 387 -17.02 -5.16 18.19
N ILE A 388 -15.90 -5.77 17.82
CA ILE A 388 -15.30 -5.64 16.47
C ILE A 388 -16.13 -6.38 15.40
N TYR A 389 -16.68 -7.54 15.76
CA TYR A 389 -17.50 -8.40 14.92
C TYR A 389 -18.86 -8.63 15.59
N PRO A 390 -19.78 -7.66 15.53
CA PRO A 390 -21.05 -7.70 16.27
C PRO A 390 -22.09 -8.65 15.67
N ASP A 391 -21.74 -9.41 14.63
CA ASP A 391 -22.61 -10.41 14.04
C ASP A 391 -22.91 -11.50 15.07
N ILE A 392 -24.15 -11.99 15.11
CA ILE A 392 -24.64 -12.91 16.14
C ILE A 392 -23.71 -14.11 16.32
N GLU A 393 -23.17 -14.65 15.23
CA GLU A 393 -22.24 -15.78 15.27
C GLU A 393 -20.97 -15.45 16.07
N ASN A 394 -20.35 -14.30 15.79
CA ASN A 394 -19.10 -13.88 16.43
C ASN A 394 -19.33 -13.40 17.86
N TYR A 395 -20.44 -12.69 18.09
CA TYR A 395 -20.84 -12.26 19.43
C TYR A 395 -21.16 -13.44 20.34
N SER A 396 -21.86 -14.46 19.83
CA SER A 396 -22.17 -15.70 20.55
C SER A 396 -20.89 -16.46 20.94
N LYS A 397 -19.96 -16.64 20.00
CA LYS A 397 -18.65 -17.26 20.27
C LYS A 397 -17.90 -16.52 21.38
N TYR A 398 -17.87 -15.19 21.31
CA TYR A 398 -17.24 -14.36 22.34
C TYR A 398 -17.89 -14.56 23.72
N LEU A 399 -19.23 -14.55 23.82
CA LEU A 399 -19.91 -14.76 25.09
C LEU A 399 -19.58 -16.13 25.70
N ILE A 400 -19.57 -17.19 24.88
CA ILE A 400 -19.22 -18.54 25.34
C ILE A 400 -17.79 -18.56 25.90
N ASP A 401 -16.84 -18.02 25.15
CA ASP A 401 -15.42 -18.02 25.52
C ASP A 401 -15.13 -17.15 26.75
N ALA A 402 -15.83 -16.02 26.90
CA ALA A 402 -15.56 -15.02 27.94
C ALA A 402 -16.38 -15.21 29.23
N HIS A 403 -17.58 -15.78 29.16
CA HIS A 403 -18.49 -15.85 30.31
C HIS A 403 -18.94 -17.27 30.66
N TYR A 404 -18.80 -18.24 29.75
CA TYR A 404 -19.29 -19.60 29.97
C TYR A 404 -18.18 -20.66 29.85
N ASN A 405 -16.91 -20.24 29.89
CA ASN A 405 -15.77 -21.15 29.97
C ASN A 405 -15.76 -21.83 31.36
N PRO A 406 -15.67 -23.17 31.45
CA PRO A 406 -15.72 -23.89 32.72
C PRO A 406 -14.62 -23.55 33.72
N ASN A 407 -13.56 -22.84 33.28
CA ASN A 407 -12.45 -22.37 34.11
C ASN A 407 -12.60 -20.92 34.59
N ASP A 408 -13.68 -20.22 34.22
CA ASP A 408 -13.92 -18.83 34.61
C ASP A 408 -14.93 -18.73 35.77
N ASN A 409 -14.76 -17.71 36.61
CA ASN A 409 -15.51 -17.51 37.87
C ASN A 409 -16.97 -17.06 37.69
N TYR A 410 -17.56 -17.20 36.49
CA TYR A 410 -18.93 -16.77 36.20
C TYR A 410 -20.02 -17.73 36.69
N LYS A 411 -19.64 -18.77 37.44
CA LYS A 411 -20.57 -19.69 38.11
C LYS A 411 -20.86 -19.21 39.54
N GLU A 412 -21.67 -18.17 39.67
CA GLU A 412 -22.51 -17.94 40.86
C GLU A 412 -23.96 -17.75 40.43
#